data_AF-D6X7E5-F1
#
_entry.id   AF-D6X7E5-F1
#
_cell.length_a   1.000
_cell.length_b   1.000
_cell.length_c   1.000
_cell.angle_alpha   90.00
_cell.angle_beta   90.00
_cell.angle_gamma   90.00
#
_symmetry.space_group_name_H-M   'P 1'
#
loop_
_entity.id
_entity.type
_entity.pdbx_description
1 polymer ?
#
loop_
_entity_poly.entity_id
_entity_poly.type
_entity_poly.pdbx_seq_one_letter_code
_entity_poly.pdbx_strand_id
1 'polypeptide(L)'
;MDIRTPVFCGIVPPHILDRLARADDPAVSGPARRTLQADAAQRTGRRLTTVLGAAARAVAAPADGPRRTVYDARGGTDLPGVRARGEGAAAVRDATVNRAY
;
A
#
# COMPACT_ATOMS: atom_id res chain seq x y z
N MET A 1 31.74 -6.66 7.86
CA MET A 1 30.68 -6.84 6.86
C MET A 1 29.38 -6.41 7.48
N ASP A 2 28.97 -5.17 7.22
CA ASP A 2 27.73 -4.62 7.75
C ASP A 2 26.56 -5.19 6.94
N ILE A 3 26.00 -6.31 7.41
CA ILE A 3 24.77 -6.89 6.86
C ILE A 3 23.65 -6.00 7.35
N ARG A 4 23.38 -4.94 6.57
CA ARG A 4 22.26 -4.04 6.83
C ARG A 4 20.97 -4.85 6.77
N THR A 5 20.45 -5.25 7.93
CA THR A 5 19.20 -6.01 8.06
C THR A 5 18.12 -5.28 7.26
N PRO A 6 17.47 -5.93 6.28
CA PRO A 6 16.47 -5.25 5.47
C PRO A 6 15.36 -4.72 6.36
N VAL A 7 15.01 -3.45 6.18
CA VAL A 7 13.94 -2.83 6.96
C VAL A 7 12.64 -3.58 6.68
N PHE A 8 12.11 -4.20 7.72
CA PHE A 8 10.82 -4.86 7.68
C PHE A 8 9.72 -3.78 7.72
N CYS A 9 9.36 -3.22 6.56
CA CYS A 9 8.26 -2.25 6.44
C CYS A 9 6.93 -3.01 6.28
N GLY A 10 6.13 -3.08 7.33
CA GLY A 10 4.74 -3.54 7.27
C GLY A 10 3.88 -2.78 8.29
N ILE A 11 2.67 -2.37 7.90
CA ILE A 11 1.67 -1.82 8.83
C ILE A 11 1.21 -2.92 9.80
N VAL A 12 1.05 -4.14 9.27
CA VAL A 12 0.78 -5.35 10.04
C VAL A 12 1.99 -6.29 9.92
N PRO A 13 2.65 -6.69 11.03
CA PRO A 13 3.73 -7.67 11.00
C PRO A 13 3.30 -9.06 10.46
N PRO A 14 4.13 -9.76 9.66
CA PRO A 14 3.79 -11.04 9.03
C PRO A 14 3.45 -12.12 10.03
N HIS A 15 4.12 -12.17 11.18
CA HIS A 15 3.84 -13.19 12.19
C HIS A 15 2.39 -13.10 12.72
N ILE A 16 1.78 -11.91 12.69
CA ILE A 16 0.36 -11.75 13.01
C ILE A 16 -0.49 -12.34 11.90
N LEU A 17 -0.21 -12.00 10.64
CA LEU A 17 -0.92 -12.55 9.48
C LEU A 17 -0.74 -14.07 9.36
N ASP A 18 0.42 -14.62 9.68
CA ASP A 18 0.71 -16.05 9.69
C ASP A 18 -0.15 -16.78 10.72
N ARG A 19 -0.35 -16.17 11.89
CA ARG A 19 -1.25 -16.71 12.91
C ARG A 19 -2.70 -16.68 12.43
N LEU A 20 -3.15 -15.56 11.87
CA LEU A 20 -4.51 -15.42 11.34
C LEU A 20 -4.77 -16.38 10.16
N ALA A 21 -3.77 -16.61 9.31
CA ALA A 21 -3.85 -17.53 8.17
C ALA A 21 -4.04 -19.00 8.58
N ARG A 22 -3.81 -19.34 9.85
CA ARG A 22 -4.02 -20.67 10.44
C ARG A 22 -5.32 -20.78 11.26
N ALA A 23 -6.11 -19.72 11.34
CA ALA A 23 -7.39 -19.75 12.03
C ALA A 23 -8.37 -20.70 11.32
N ASP A 24 -9.21 -21.39 12.10
CA ASP A 24 -10.23 -22.29 11.57
C ASP A 24 -11.32 -21.54 10.78
N ASP A 25 -11.62 -20.30 11.18
CA ASP A 25 -12.59 -19.44 10.48
C ASP A 25 -12.04 -18.99 9.11
N PRO A 26 -12.69 -19.39 7.98
CA PRO A 26 -12.29 -18.97 6.64
C PRO A 26 -12.41 -17.46 6.40
N ALA A 27 -13.31 -16.77 7.12
CA ALA A 27 -13.46 -15.32 7.04
C ALA A 27 -12.25 -14.58 7.61
N VAL A 28 -11.48 -15.22 8.49
CA VAL A 28 -10.23 -14.71 9.05
C VAL A 28 -9.02 -15.21 8.26
N SER A 29 -8.93 -16.52 8.02
CA SER A 29 -7.75 -17.11 7.38
C SER A 29 -7.63 -16.77 5.90
N GLY A 30 -8.76 -16.63 5.19
CA GLY A 30 -8.79 -16.28 3.77
C GLY A 30 -8.13 -14.93 3.45
N PRO A 31 -8.60 -13.81 4.05
CA PRO A 31 -7.97 -12.51 3.88
C PRO A 31 -6.50 -12.49 4.28
N ALA A 32 -6.14 -13.10 5.42
CA ALA A 32 -4.75 -13.13 5.90
C ALA A 32 -3.80 -13.80 4.90
N ARG A 33 -4.20 -14.93 4.31
CA ARG A 33 -3.42 -15.62 3.26
C ARG A 33 -3.25 -14.75 2.01
N ARG A 34 -4.31 -14.08 1.55
CA ARG A 34 -4.23 -13.16 0.40
C ARG A 34 -3.33 -11.97 0.69
N THR A 35 -3.40 -11.41 1.90
CA THR A 35 -2.54 -10.29 2.32
C THR A 35 -1.07 -10.71 2.36
N LEU A 36 -0.72 -11.88 2.92
CA LEU A 36 0.66 -12.40 2.92
C LEU A 36 1.23 -12.55 1.50
N GLN A 37 0.44 -13.10 0.57
CA GLN A 37 0.85 -13.24 -0.83
C GLN A 37 1.09 -11.89 -1.50
N ALA A 38 0.15 -10.95 -1.36
CA ALA A 38 0.27 -9.61 -1.93
C ALA A 38 1.47 -8.85 -1.35
N ASP A 39 1.67 -8.92 -0.04
CA ASP A 39 2.76 -8.29 0.69
C ASP A 39 4.15 -8.84 0.27
N ALA A 40 4.27 -10.15 0.09
CA ALA A 40 5.48 -10.77 -0.46
C ALA A 40 5.79 -10.30 -1.89
N ALA A 41 4.77 -10.19 -2.75
CA ALA A 41 4.91 -9.68 -4.11
C ALA A 41 5.37 -8.21 -4.12
N GLN A 42 4.76 -7.34 -3.30
CA GLN A 42 5.15 -5.92 -3.20
C GLN A 42 6.58 -5.72 -2.68
N ARG A 43 6.99 -6.50 -1.67
CA ARG A 43 8.38 -6.48 -1.18
C ARG A 43 9.37 -6.90 -2.27
N THR A 44 9.04 -7.93 -3.03
CA THR A 44 9.86 -8.40 -4.15
C THR A 44 9.98 -7.32 -5.21
N GLY A 45 8.85 -6.69 -5.58
CA GLY A 45 8.82 -5.56 -6.50
C GLY A 45 9.72 -4.41 -6.06
N ARG A 46 9.62 -3.97 -4.81
CA ARG A 46 10.50 -2.91 -4.25
C ARG A 46 11.98 -3.26 -4.36
N ARG A 47 12.36 -4.49 -4.00
CA ARG A 47 13.75 -4.95 -4.10
C ARG A 47 14.24 -4.91 -5.54
N LEU A 48 13.41 -5.39 -6.49
CA LEU A 48 13.74 -5.37 -7.92
C LEU A 48 13.85 -3.94 -8.46
N THR A 49 12.94 -3.03 -8.10
CA THR A 49 13.02 -1.61 -8.49
C THR A 49 14.35 -0.98 -8.05
N THR A 50 14.80 -1.25 -6.81
CA THR A 50 16.09 -0.77 -6.33
C THR A 50 17.26 -1.38 -7.10
N VAL A 51 17.25 -2.69 -7.35
CA VAL A 51 18.36 -3.38 -8.03
C VAL A 51 18.47 -3.00 -9.50
N LEU A 52 17.34 -2.87 -10.19
CA LEU A 52 17.28 -2.55 -11.62
C LEU A 52 17.48 -1.06 -11.91
N GLY A 53 17.57 -0.21 -10.88
CA GLY A 53 17.69 1.24 -11.06
C GLY A 53 16.48 1.86 -11.79
N ALA A 54 15.31 1.22 -11.71
CA ALA A 54 14.10 1.72 -12.36
C ALA A 54 13.78 3.12 -11.80
N ALA A 55 13.55 4.08 -12.69
CA ALA A 55 13.38 5.48 -12.33
C ALA A 55 12.29 5.64 -11.27
N ALA A 56 12.63 6.29 -10.15
CA ALA A 56 11.64 6.74 -9.20
C ALA A 56 10.65 7.67 -9.94
N ARG A 57 9.37 7.52 -9.63
CA ARG A 57 8.31 8.36 -10.19
C ARG A 57 8.67 9.82 -9.89
N ALA A 58 8.82 10.64 -10.94
CA ALA A 58 9.26 12.02 -10.81
C ALA A 58 8.37 12.77 -9.81
N VAL A 59 8.97 13.28 -8.73
CA VAL A 59 8.29 14.12 -7.75
C VAL A 59 8.28 15.53 -8.31
N ALA A 60 7.09 16.11 -8.52
CA ALA A 60 6.96 17.49 -8.96
C ALA A 60 7.61 18.44 -7.94
N ALA A 61 8.16 19.56 -8.43
CA ALA A 61 8.74 20.60 -7.59
C ALA A 61 7.77 21.04 -6.48
N PRO A 62 8.27 21.39 -5.28
CA PRO A 62 7.42 21.80 -4.17
C PRO A 62 6.57 23.01 -4.59
N ALA A 63 5.25 22.84 -4.53
CA ALA A 63 4.31 23.95 -4.57
C ALA A 63 4.13 24.50 -3.15
N ASP A 64 3.54 25.69 -3.01
CA ASP A 64 3.10 26.22 -1.71
C ASP A 64 1.97 25.32 -1.15
N GLY A 65 2.35 24.22 -0.49
CA GLY A 65 1.45 23.26 0.14
C GLY A 65 1.41 21.86 -0.48
N PRO A 66 0.70 20.92 0.18
CA PRO A 66 0.57 19.56 -0.29
C PRO A 66 -0.21 19.49 -1.62
N ARG A 67 0.11 18.48 -2.43
CA ARG A 67 -0.55 18.16 -3.71
C ARG A 67 -1.12 16.74 -3.63
N ARG A 68 -2.21 16.55 -2.87
CA ARG A 68 -2.83 15.24 -2.67
C ARG A 68 -3.75 14.87 -3.82
N THR A 69 -3.80 13.59 -4.14
CA THR A 69 -4.87 13.00 -4.95
C THR A 69 -5.16 11.61 -4.41
N VAL A 70 -6.40 11.40 -3.98
CA VAL A 70 -6.88 10.11 -3.47
C VAL A 70 -7.55 9.35 -4.62
N TYR A 71 -7.22 8.07 -4.75
CA TYR A 71 -7.81 7.15 -5.72
C TYR A 71 -8.41 5.95 -5.00
N ASP A 72 -9.50 5.41 -5.55
CA ASP A 72 -10.17 4.19 -5.09
C ASP A 72 -9.85 3.02 -6.04
N ALA A 73 -9.28 1.95 -5.48
CA ALA A 73 -8.98 0.72 -6.20
C ALA A 73 -10.21 -0.19 -6.40
N ARG A 74 -11.38 0.19 -5.84
CA ARG A 74 -12.68 -0.50 -5.97
C ARG A 74 -12.63 -1.98 -5.58
N GLY A 75 -11.86 -2.30 -4.54
CA GLY A 75 -11.66 -3.67 -4.06
C GLY A 75 -10.65 -4.50 -4.86
N GLY A 76 -10.03 -3.93 -5.89
CA GLY A 76 -8.92 -4.54 -6.62
C GLY A 76 -7.55 -4.10 -6.10
N THR A 77 -6.51 -4.49 -6.83
CA THR A 77 -5.10 -4.12 -6.54
C THR A 77 -4.44 -3.35 -7.67
N ASP A 78 -5.20 -3.00 -8.72
CA ASP A 78 -4.69 -2.23 -9.84
C ASP A 78 -4.58 -0.74 -9.46
N LEU A 79 -3.37 -0.21 -9.56
CA LEU A 79 -3.05 1.16 -9.16
C LEU A 79 -2.90 2.07 -10.41
N PRO A 80 -3.30 3.36 -10.34
CA PRO A 80 -3.75 4.07 -9.15
C PRO A 80 -5.24 3.85 -8.81
N GLY A 81 -6.06 3.32 -9.72
CA GLY A 81 -7.51 3.20 -9.55
C GLY A 81 -8.28 4.41 -10.07
N VAL A 82 -9.51 4.62 -9.57
CA VAL A 82 -10.40 5.72 -9.99
C VAL A 82 -10.20 6.92 -9.07
N ARG A 83 -10.01 8.12 -9.64
CA ARG A 83 -9.81 9.34 -8.84
C ARG A 83 -11.04 9.61 -7.97
N ALA A 84 -10.84 9.70 -6.66
CA ALA A 84 -11.89 9.90 -5.67
C ALA A 84 -11.91 11.33 -5.09
N ARG A 85 -10.74 11.94 -4.88
CA ARG A 85 -10.63 13.33 -4.38
C ARG A 85 -9.31 13.98 -4.80
N GLY A 86 -9.33 15.26 -5.15
CA GLY A 86 -8.14 16.06 -5.47
C GLY A 86 -7.87 17.15 -4.44
N GLU A 87 -6.66 17.70 -4.44
CA GLU A 87 -6.30 18.85 -3.60
C GLU A 87 -7.32 20.01 -3.76
N GLY A 88 -7.72 20.61 -2.65
CA GLY A 88 -8.71 21.68 -2.56
C GLY A 88 -10.17 21.24 -2.74
N ALA A 89 -10.44 20.00 -3.15
CA ALA A 89 -11.82 19.55 -3.39
C ALA A 89 -12.62 19.40 -2.08
N ALA A 90 -13.92 19.70 -2.16
CA ALA A 90 -14.87 19.49 -1.07
C ALA A 90 -14.89 18.02 -0.60
N ALA A 91 -15.34 17.80 0.63
CA ALA A 91 -15.54 16.46 1.16
C ALA A 91 -16.55 15.68 0.31
N VAL A 92 -16.31 14.39 0.11
CA VAL A 92 -17.18 13.49 -0.65
C VAL A 92 -18.03 12.63 0.29
N ARG A 93 -18.98 11.87 -0.25
CA ARG A 93 -19.86 11.00 0.55
C ARG A 93 -19.11 9.89 1.28
N ASP A 94 -18.03 9.37 0.70
CA ASP A 94 -17.23 8.31 1.32
C ASP A 94 -16.31 8.88 2.42
N ALA A 95 -16.61 8.52 3.68
CA ALA A 95 -15.84 8.93 4.84
C ALA A 95 -14.39 8.42 4.81
N THR A 96 -14.11 7.28 4.19
CA THR A 96 -12.76 6.71 4.09
C THR A 96 -11.88 7.56 3.17
N VAL A 97 -12.44 8.01 2.04
CA VAL A 97 -11.76 8.98 1.15
C VAL A 97 -11.45 10.28 1.88
N ASN A 98 -12.36 10.74 2.75
CA ASN A 98 -12.14 11.96 3.52
C ASN A 98 -11.10 11.83 4.63
N ARG A 99 -10.91 10.62 5.21
CA ARG A 99 -9.84 10.36 6.20
C ARG A 99 -8.47 10.22 5.54
N ALA A 100 -8.42 9.70 4.31
CA ALA A 100 -7.20 9.55 3.54
C ALA A 100 -6.69 10.89 2.95
N TYR A 101 -7.60 11.84 2.72
CA TYR A 101 -7.32 13.19 2.24
C TYR A 101 -6.87 14.13 3.36
#